data_AF-A0A6G8P1T3-F1
#
_entry.id   AF-A0A6G8P1T3-F1
#
_cell.length_a   1.000
_cell.length_b   1.000
_cell.length_c   1.000
_cell.angle_alpha   90.00
_cell.angle_beta   90.00
_cell.angle_gamma   90.00
#
_symmetry.space_group_name_H-M   'P 1'
#
loop_
_entity.id
_entity.type
_entity.pdbx_description
1 polymer ?
#
loop_
_entity_poly.entity_id
_entity_poly.type
_entity_poly.pdbx_seq_one_letter_code
_entity_poly.pdbx_strand_id
1 'polypeptide(L)'
;MTSKQFTPWRRDMQLGALMMIIAIGAVFILVRTQLVSPLKYGPAAVLVAVFGYWRAQRGYHRWFGKYTEERSLNALEARLPAGWEMRRNVTTANGDCDAVITAPDFRFVIEIKSVRSVTMSHRLLRGTTLSFGRDVSATPASHVAQIAFNAGNAGGVGILWYPLARKKDYGLLGGTWVVTGHAKVLVKVMQKHIKRAA
;
A
#
# COMPACT_ATOMS: atom_id res chain seq x y z
N MET A 1 -1.46 -6.25 26.06
CA MET A 1 -0.70 -5.02 25.77
C MET A 1 -1.27 -4.39 24.51
N THR A 2 -2.00 -3.28 24.64
CA THR A 2 -2.45 -2.49 23.49
C THR A 2 -1.21 -1.86 22.87
N SER A 3 -0.79 -2.35 21.71
CA SER A 3 0.29 -1.69 20.96
C SER A 3 -0.14 -0.25 20.74
N LYS A 4 0.63 0.72 21.25
CA LYS A 4 0.49 2.13 20.83
C LYS A 4 0.49 2.09 19.31
N GLN A 5 -0.60 2.52 18.67
CA GLN A 5 -0.68 2.60 17.21
C GLN A 5 0.56 3.35 16.71
N PHE A 6 1.50 2.61 16.15
CA PHE A 6 2.75 3.17 15.67
C PHE A 6 2.40 4.00 14.45
N THR A 7 2.37 5.33 14.62
CA THR A 7 1.93 6.30 13.61
C THR A 7 3.09 7.17 13.10
N PRO A 8 4.18 6.59 12.55
CA PRO A 8 5.38 7.31 12.16
C PRO A 8 5.10 8.41 11.11
N TRP A 9 4.06 8.23 10.30
CA TRP A 9 3.62 9.22 9.31
C TRP A 9 3.22 10.56 9.93
N ARG A 10 2.65 10.56 11.15
CA ARG A 10 2.24 11.80 11.82
C ARG A 10 3.45 12.66 12.13
N ARG A 11 4.50 12.06 12.69
CA ARG A 11 5.77 12.73 12.97
C ARG A 11 6.44 13.23 11.69
N ASP A 12 6.42 12.44 10.62
CA ASP A 12 6.98 12.86 9.33
C ASP A 12 6.26 14.07 8.74
N MET A 13 4.92 14.07 8.75
CA MET A 13 4.12 15.20 8.29
C MET A 13 4.32 16.44 9.16
N GLN A 14 4.30 16.30 10.50
CA GLN A 14 4.47 17.42 11.43
C GLN A 14 5.84 18.08 11.30
N LEU A 15 6.92 17.28 11.30
CA LEU A 15 8.27 17.81 11.13
C LEU A 15 8.46 18.41 9.74
N GLY A 16 7.94 17.78 8.70
CA GLY A 16 7.99 18.31 7.34
C GLY A 16 7.28 19.68 7.23
N ALA A 17 6.07 19.79 7.78
CA ALA A 17 5.31 21.04 7.83
C ALA A 17 6.05 22.13 8.62
N LEU A 18 6.59 21.80 9.79
CA LEU A 18 7.34 22.73 10.61
C LEU A 18 8.58 23.28 9.87
N MET A 19 9.34 22.41 9.20
CA MET A 19 10.49 22.81 8.39
C MET A 19 10.10 23.77 7.27
N MET A 20 9.00 23.49 6.57
CA MET A 20 8.49 24.39 5.52
C MET A 20 8.07 25.76 6.09
N ILE A 21 7.37 25.79 7.23
CA ILE A 21 6.96 27.05 7.89
C ILE A 21 8.19 27.88 8.28
N ILE A 22 9.18 27.25 8.92
CA ILE A 22 10.43 27.92 9.33
C ILE A 22 11.16 28.46 8.11
N ALA A 23 11.30 27.65 7.05
CA ALA A 23 12.01 28.05 5.83
C ALA A 23 11.30 29.21 5.11
N ILE A 24 9.99 29.13 4.91
CA ILE A 24 9.20 30.18 4.26
C ILE A 24 9.24 31.47 5.10
N GLY A 25 9.11 31.34 6.42
CA GLY A 25 9.23 32.46 7.36
C GLY A 25 10.60 33.12 7.30
N ALA A 26 11.68 32.33 7.26
CA ALA A 26 13.04 32.83 7.10
C ALA A 26 13.21 33.60 5.78
N VAL A 27 12.77 33.03 4.64
CA VAL A 27 12.81 33.73 3.34
C VAL A 27 12.03 35.04 3.40
N PHE A 28 10.83 35.02 3.99
CA PHE A 28 10.00 36.23 4.13
C PHE A 28 10.70 37.31 4.95
N ILE A 29 11.29 36.96 6.09
CA ILE A 29 12.04 37.90 6.95
C ILE A 29 13.26 38.46 6.22
N LEU A 30 14.05 37.62 5.54
CA LEU A 30 15.21 38.03 4.75
C LEU A 30 14.84 39.07 3.69
N VAL A 31 13.75 38.82 2.95
CA VAL A 31 13.27 39.73 1.89
C VAL A 31 12.72 41.03 2.47
N ARG A 32 12.00 40.96 3.60
CA ARG A 32 11.32 42.14 4.18
C ARG A 32 12.23 43.07 4.96
N THR A 33 13.19 42.52 5.69
CA THR A 33 13.98 43.31 6.65
C THR A 33 15.28 43.84 6.08
N GLN A 34 15.77 43.26 4.98
CA GLN A 34 17.08 43.58 4.38
C GLN A 34 18.28 43.50 5.36
N LEU A 35 18.10 42.92 6.56
CA LEU A 35 19.14 42.85 7.60
C LEU A 35 20.37 42.06 7.15
N VAL A 36 20.17 41.11 6.24
CA VAL A 36 21.22 40.27 5.66
C VAL A 36 20.85 39.96 4.21
N SER A 37 21.87 39.78 3.36
CA SER A 37 21.65 39.48 1.94
C SER A 37 20.83 38.20 1.75
N PRO A 38 19.67 38.27 1.06
CA PRO A 38 18.87 37.08 0.73
C PRO A 38 19.64 36.04 -0.08
N LEU A 39 20.67 36.46 -0.84
CA LEU A 39 21.51 35.54 -1.61
C LEU A 39 22.39 34.65 -0.71
N LYS A 40 22.73 35.11 0.49
CA LYS A 40 23.59 34.36 1.43
C LYS A 40 22.83 33.25 2.15
N TYR A 41 21.59 33.53 2.57
CA TYR A 41 20.81 32.62 3.43
C TYR A 41 19.57 32.01 2.74
N GLY A 42 19.12 32.62 1.63
CA GLY A 42 17.99 32.14 0.84
C GLY A 42 18.16 30.71 0.33
N PRO A 43 19.31 30.33 -0.26
CA PRO A 43 19.51 28.96 -0.73
C PRO A 43 19.37 27.91 0.38
N ALA A 44 19.89 28.19 1.59
CA ALA A 44 19.75 27.29 2.72
C ALA A 44 18.28 27.13 3.16
N ALA A 45 17.54 28.25 3.21
CA ALA A 45 16.11 28.20 3.53
C ALA A 45 15.32 27.40 2.47
N VAL A 46 15.62 27.56 1.17
CA VAL A 46 15.01 26.77 0.09
C VAL A 46 15.29 25.27 0.28
N LEU A 47 16.54 24.89 0.59
CA LEU A 47 16.88 23.48 0.85
C LEU A 47 16.10 22.90 2.04
N VAL A 48 15.94 23.67 3.13
CA VAL A 48 15.12 23.26 4.28
C VAL A 48 13.66 23.07 3.88
N ALA A 49 13.10 23.96 3.05
CA ALA A 49 11.74 23.83 2.53
C ALA A 49 11.58 22.57 1.66
N VAL A 50 12.51 22.30 0.75
CA VAL A 50 12.50 21.11 -0.12
C VAL A 50 12.56 19.83 0.72
N PHE A 51 13.44 19.77 1.73
CA PHE A 51 13.52 18.61 2.61
C PHE A 51 12.25 18.45 3.46
N GLY A 52 11.68 19.57 3.94
CA GLY A 52 10.40 19.59 4.64
C GLY A 52 9.26 19.03 3.79
N TYR A 53 9.17 19.47 2.53
CA TYR A 53 8.21 18.97 1.54
C TYR A 53 8.36 17.46 1.32
N TRP A 54 9.58 16.99 1.03
CA TRP A 54 9.85 15.56 0.81
C TRP A 54 9.44 14.71 2.01
N ARG A 55 9.76 15.17 3.22
CA ARG A 55 9.39 14.49 4.47
C ARG A 55 7.87 14.44 4.65
N ALA A 56 7.18 15.55 4.42
CA ALA A 56 5.73 15.63 4.50
C ALA A 56 5.05 14.70 3.46
N GLN A 57 5.56 14.69 2.23
CA GLN A 57 5.08 13.83 1.15
C GLN A 57 5.25 12.34 1.50
N ARG A 58 6.41 11.94 2.04
CA ARG A 58 6.64 10.57 2.53
C ARG A 58 5.65 10.18 3.64
N GLY A 59 5.40 11.09 4.57
CA GLY A 59 4.40 10.90 5.63
C GLY A 59 2.99 10.72 5.06
N TYR A 60 2.60 11.56 4.10
CA TYR A 60 1.32 11.47 3.41
C TYR A 60 1.13 10.12 2.70
N HIS A 61 2.12 9.65 1.93
CA HIS A 61 2.03 8.37 1.24
C HIS A 61 1.84 7.19 2.20
N ARG A 62 2.53 7.18 3.35
CA ARG A 62 2.37 6.16 4.39
C ARG A 62 0.98 6.18 5.01
N TRP A 63 0.51 7.38 5.37
CA TRP A 63 -0.84 7.56 5.92
C TRP A 63 -1.90 7.10 4.92
N PHE A 64 -1.80 7.52 3.66
CA PHE A 64 -2.75 7.14 2.62
C PHE A 64 -2.74 5.63 2.37
N GLY A 65 -1.57 5.00 2.44
CA GLY A 65 -1.40 3.55 2.39
C GLY A 65 -2.21 2.85 3.48
N LYS A 66 -1.99 3.23 4.74
CA LYS A 66 -2.69 2.65 5.89
C LYS A 66 -4.19 2.93 5.90
N TYR A 67 -4.61 4.14 5.53
CA TYR A 67 -6.03 4.48 5.36
C TYR A 67 -6.68 3.59 4.29
N THR A 68 -6.00 3.36 3.17
CA THR A 68 -6.51 2.50 2.09
C THR A 68 -6.62 1.05 2.55
N GLU A 69 -5.61 0.53 3.25
CA GLU A 69 -5.57 -0.82 3.80
C GLU A 69 -6.75 -1.05 4.76
N GLU A 70 -6.91 -0.19 5.77
CA GLU A 70 -7.97 -0.29 6.77
C GLU A 70 -9.36 -0.22 6.12
N ARG A 71 -9.59 0.75 5.23
CA ARG A 71 -10.85 0.86 4.50
C ARG A 71 -11.14 -0.38 3.64
N SER A 72 -10.11 -0.96 3.02
CA SER A 72 -10.25 -2.13 2.15
C SER A 72 -10.54 -3.39 2.96
N LEU A 73 -9.88 -3.57 4.11
CA LEU A 73 -10.14 -4.66 5.06
C LEU A 73 -11.56 -4.57 5.64
N ASN A 74 -12.01 -3.40 6.08
CA ASN A 74 -13.39 -3.20 6.55
C ASN A 74 -14.41 -3.56 5.45
N ALA A 75 -14.14 -3.14 4.21
CA ALA A 75 -15.02 -3.44 3.07
C ALA A 75 -15.01 -4.93 2.68
N LEU A 76 -13.90 -5.63 2.91
CA LEU A 76 -13.73 -7.06 2.68
C LEU A 76 -14.46 -7.88 3.74
N GLU A 77 -14.25 -7.58 5.02
CA GLU A 77 -14.88 -8.25 6.16
C GLU A 77 -16.41 -8.24 6.04
N ALA A 78 -16.99 -7.07 5.75
CA ALA A 78 -18.43 -6.90 5.56
C ALA A 78 -19.01 -7.70 4.36
N ARG A 79 -18.18 -8.36 3.56
CA ARG A 79 -18.57 -9.13 2.37
C ARG A 79 -18.17 -10.59 2.43
N LEU A 80 -17.55 -11.03 3.52
CA LEU A 80 -17.17 -12.43 3.65
C LEU A 80 -18.41 -13.32 3.77
N PRO A 81 -18.41 -14.49 3.13
CA PRO A 81 -19.47 -15.47 3.33
C PRO A 81 -19.57 -15.91 4.79
N ALA A 82 -20.75 -16.42 5.18
CA ALA A 82 -20.91 -17.02 6.50
C ALA A 82 -19.91 -18.17 6.72
N GLY A 83 -19.34 -18.25 7.93
CA GLY A 83 -18.33 -19.24 8.29
C GLY A 83 -16.91 -18.91 7.81
N TRP A 84 -16.70 -17.77 7.15
CA TRP A 84 -15.35 -17.30 6.81
C TRP A 84 -14.87 -16.32 7.88
N GLU A 85 -13.63 -16.48 8.31
CA GLU A 85 -13.01 -15.64 9.33
C GLU A 85 -11.85 -14.84 8.74
N MET A 86 -11.70 -13.58 9.15
CA MET A 86 -10.56 -12.75 8.75
C MET A 86 -9.73 -12.35 9.96
N ARG A 87 -8.43 -12.61 9.90
CA ARG A 87 -7.43 -12.10 10.85
C ARG A 87 -6.58 -11.05 10.15
N ARG A 88 -6.44 -9.87 10.75
CA ARG A 88 -5.68 -8.74 10.20
C ARG A 88 -4.26 -8.71 10.77
N ASN A 89 -3.30 -8.14 10.04
CA ASN A 89 -1.91 -7.95 10.48
C ASN A 89 -1.29 -9.24 11.06
N VAL A 90 -1.33 -10.33 10.28
CA VAL A 90 -0.81 -11.61 10.76
C VAL A 90 0.69 -11.66 10.53
N THR A 91 1.45 -11.73 11.62
CA THR A 91 2.89 -11.94 11.57
C THR A 91 3.21 -13.36 11.15
N THR A 92 4.09 -13.47 10.16
CA THR A 92 4.67 -14.71 9.67
C THR A 92 6.17 -14.74 9.99
N ALA A 93 6.82 -15.88 9.78
CA ALA A 93 8.26 -16.02 10.00
C ALA A 93 9.12 -14.98 9.25
N ASN A 94 8.59 -14.38 8.18
CA ASN A 94 9.37 -13.56 7.26
C ASN A 94 8.77 -12.16 7.02
N GLY A 95 7.80 -11.77 7.84
CA GLY A 95 7.15 -10.46 7.76
C GLY A 95 5.65 -10.55 8.07
N ASP A 96 4.98 -9.41 7.97
CA ASP A 96 3.55 -9.32 8.20
C ASP A 96 2.79 -9.44 6.87
N CYS A 97 1.60 -10.04 6.92
CA CYS A 97 0.61 -9.95 5.86
C CYS A 97 -0.61 -9.16 6.34
N ASP A 98 -1.23 -8.41 5.43
CA ASP A 98 -2.32 -7.50 5.79
C ASP A 98 -3.54 -8.26 6.31
N ALA A 99 -3.86 -9.41 5.71
CA ALA A 99 -4.88 -10.31 6.25
C ALA A 99 -4.68 -11.77 5.88
N VAL A 100 -5.19 -12.65 6.74
CA VAL A 100 -5.42 -14.07 6.46
C VAL A 100 -6.91 -14.34 6.57
N ILE A 101 -7.48 -14.98 5.56
CA ILE A 101 -8.86 -15.43 5.56
C ILE A 101 -8.89 -16.95 5.66
N THR A 102 -9.65 -17.46 6.62
CA THR A 102 -9.90 -18.89 6.79
C THR A 102 -11.33 -19.19 6.32
N ALA A 103 -11.44 -20.00 5.28
CA ALA A 103 -12.65 -20.70 4.87
C ALA A 103 -12.56 -22.18 5.32
N PRO A 104 -13.64 -22.98 5.26
CA PRO A 104 -13.66 -24.33 5.84
C PRO A 104 -12.44 -25.20 5.49
N ASP A 105 -12.07 -25.27 4.21
CA ASP A 105 -10.96 -26.10 3.72
C ASP A 105 -9.83 -25.29 3.07
N PHE A 106 -9.90 -23.95 3.15
CA PHE A 106 -8.98 -23.07 2.43
C PHE A 106 -8.52 -21.92 3.30
N ARG A 107 -7.25 -21.54 3.13
CA ARG A 107 -6.68 -20.33 3.70
C ARG A 107 -6.21 -19.41 2.58
N PHE A 108 -6.58 -18.14 2.64
CA PHE A 108 -6.12 -17.11 1.71
C PHE A 108 -5.25 -16.10 2.46
N VAL A 109 -4.06 -15.83 1.95
CA VAL A 109 -3.16 -14.79 2.49
C VAL A 109 -3.23 -13.60 1.57
N ILE A 110 -3.54 -12.43 2.13
CA ILE A 110 -3.85 -11.23 1.37
C ILE A 110 -2.80 -10.17 1.68
N GLU A 111 -2.20 -9.65 0.61
CA GLU A 111 -1.39 -8.44 0.62
C GLU A 111 -2.13 -7.35 -0.16
N ILE A 112 -2.30 -6.17 0.43
CA ILE A 112 -2.99 -5.02 -0.11
C ILE A 112 -1.98 -3.97 -0.55
N LYS A 113 -2.10 -3.49 -1.79
CA LYS A 113 -1.24 -2.41 -2.30
C LYS A 113 -2.08 -1.24 -2.80
N SER A 114 -1.74 -0.04 -2.32
CA SER A 114 -2.48 1.20 -2.57
C SER A 114 -2.13 1.85 -3.93
N VAL A 115 -2.16 1.07 -5.01
CA VAL A 115 -1.77 1.51 -6.36
C VAL A 115 -3.00 1.66 -7.26
N ARG A 116 -3.15 2.84 -7.88
CA ARG A 116 -4.28 3.16 -8.80
C ARG A 116 -4.00 2.74 -10.24
N SER A 117 -2.78 2.98 -10.70
CA SER A 117 -2.35 2.78 -12.08
C SER A 117 -1.81 1.36 -12.28
N VAL A 118 -2.68 0.37 -12.07
CA VAL A 118 -2.37 -1.05 -12.27
C VAL A 118 -3.10 -1.53 -13.51
N THR A 119 -2.36 -2.14 -14.44
CA THR A 119 -2.92 -2.80 -15.61
C THR A 119 -2.51 -4.25 -15.61
N MET A 120 -3.50 -5.11 -15.77
CA MET A 120 -3.27 -6.54 -15.97
C MET A 120 -3.56 -6.88 -17.43
N SER A 121 -2.82 -7.84 -17.96
CA SER A 121 -3.00 -8.31 -19.34
C SER A 121 -2.92 -9.83 -19.36
N HIS A 122 -3.88 -10.45 -20.04
CA HIS A 122 -3.93 -11.90 -20.20
C HIS A 122 -3.52 -12.25 -21.62
N ARG A 123 -2.44 -13.02 -21.76
CA ARG A 123 -1.96 -13.49 -23.06
C ARG A 123 -2.08 -15.00 -23.10
N LEU A 124 -2.69 -15.54 -24.15
CA LEU A 124 -2.97 -16.97 -24.32
C LEU A 124 -1.74 -17.85 -24.04
N LEU A 125 -0.56 -17.44 -24.53
CA LEU A 125 0.70 -18.20 -24.42
C LEU A 125 1.67 -17.70 -23.34
N ARG A 126 1.46 -16.49 -22.79
CA ARG A 126 2.39 -15.87 -21.82
C ARG A 126 1.78 -15.72 -20.43
N GLY A 127 0.56 -16.21 -20.23
CA GLY A 127 -0.17 -16.08 -18.98
C GLY A 127 -0.55 -14.63 -18.66
N THR A 128 -0.76 -14.38 -17.37
CA THR A 128 -1.09 -13.05 -16.85
C THR A 128 0.18 -12.24 -16.65
N THR A 129 0.19 -10.98 -17.08
CA THR A 129 1.24 -10.01 -16.76
C THR A 129 0.64 -8.82 -16.03
N LEU A 130 1.43 -8.22 -15.13
CA LEU A 130 1.07 -7.05 -14.36
C LEU A 130 2.02 -5.91 -14.71
N SER A 131 1.47 -4.71 -14.96
CA SER A 131 2.25 -3.50 -15.20
C SER A 131 1.72 -2.35 -14.34
N PHE A 132 2.62 -1.46 -13.96
CA PHE A 132 2.31 -0.27 -13.19
C PHE A 132 2.54 0.99 -14.03
N GLY A 133 1.82 2.06 -13.69
CA GLY A 133 2.09 3.40 -14.22
C GLY A 133 3.45 3.93 -13.78
N ARG A 134 3.93 4.99 -14.46
CA ARG A 134 5.25 5.61 -14.24
C ARG A 134 5.52 6.04 -12.80
N ASP A 135 4.48 6.31 -12.01
CA ASP A 135 4.60 6.85 -10.64
C ASP A 135 4.75 5.77 -9.56
N VAL A 136 5.00 4.51 -9.94
CA VAL A 136 5.12 3.40 -9.00
C VAL A 136 6.56 2.92 -8.96
N SER A 137 7.23 3.13 -7.83
CA SER A 137 8.64 2.76 -7.64
C SER A 137 8.87 1.25 -7.42
N ALA A 138 7.84 0.51 -7.02
CA ALA A 138 7.92 -0.93 -6.79
C ALA A 138 7.72 -1.71 -8.10
N THR A 139 8.31 -2.91 -8.18
CA THR A 139 8.07 -3.80 -9.32
C THR A 139 6.95 -4.80 -9.02
N PRO A 140 6.20 -5.25 -10.04
CA PRO A 140 5.25 -6.34 -9.89
C PRO A 140 5.90 -7.60 -9.30
N ALA A 141 7.12 -7.93 -9.73
CA ALA A 141 7.84 -9.12 -9.30
C ALA A 141 8.13 -9.11 -7.79
N SER A 142 8.57 -7.96 -7.24
CA SER A 142 8.84 -7.86 -5.80
C SER A 142 7.59 -8.06 -4.95
N HIS A 143 6.43 -7.56 -5.39
CA HIS A 143 5.18 -7.79 -4.66
C HIS A 143 4.74 -9.26 -4.70
N VAL A 144 4.85 -9.90 -5.87
CA VAL A 144 4.47 -11.31 -6.06
C VAL A 144 5.38 -12.23 -5.24
N ALA A 145 6.69 -11.99 -5.24
CA ALA A 145 7.62 -12.78 -4.43
C ALA A 145 7.30 -12.68 -2.92
N GLN A 146 7.04 -11.46 -2.43
CA GLN A 146 6.68 -11.23 -1.02
C GLN A 146 5.44 -12.04 -0.61
N ILE A 147 4.36 -11.95 -1.38
CA ILE A 147 3.11 -12.64 -1.02
C ILE A 147 3.19 -14.15 -1.23
N ALA A 148 3.88 -14.64 -2.26
CA ALA A 148 4.09 -16.07 -2.44
C ALA A 148 4.81 -16.68 -1.23
N PHE A 149 5.81 -15.98 -0.69
CA PHE A 149 6.55 -16.41 0.48
C PHE A 149 5.70 -16.37 1.76
N ASN A 150 4.94 -15.28 1.98
CA ASN A 150 4.01 -15.18 3.11
C ASN A 150 2.92 -16.27 3.05
N ALA A 151 2.42 -16.57 1.85
CA ALA A 151 1.42 -17.60 1.61
C ALA A 151 1.94 -19.00 1.95
N GLY A 152 3.17 -19.32 1.52
CA GLY A 152 3.83 -20.58 1.88
C GLY A 152 3.98 -20.74 3.40
N ASN A 153 4.43 -19.70 4.10
CA ASN A 153 4.63 -19.74 5.55
C ASN A 153 3.31 -19.83 6.34
N ALA A 154 2.25 -19.19 5.88
CA ALA A 154 0.95 -19.25 6.55
C ALA A 154 0.10 -20.47 6.14
N GLY A 155 0.56 -21.28 5.20
CA GLY A 155 -0.14 -22.47 4.69
C GLY A 155 -1.41 -22.12 3.92
N GLY A 156 -1.32 -21.21 2.95
CA GLY A 156 -2.48 -20.77 2.17
C GLY A 156 -2.17 -20.29 0.77
N VAL A 157 -3.20 -19.81 0.08
CA VAL A 157 -3.13 -19.27 -1.28
C VAL A 157 -2.84 -17.78 -1.21
N GLY A 158 -1.75 -17.35 -1.84
CA GLY A 158 -1.36 -15.95 -1.90
C GLY A 158 -2.25 -15.13 -2.83
N ILE A 159 -2.73 -14.00 -2.35
CA ILE A 159 -3.51 -13.01 -3.09
C ILE A 159 -2.89 -11.63 -2.95
N LEU A 160 -2.52 -11.03 -4.07
CA LEU A 160 -2.09 -9.65 -4.17
C LEU A 160 -3.26 -8.79 -4.65
N TRP A 161 -3.74 -7.90 -3.80
CA TRP A 161 -4.95 -7.12 -4.03
C TRP A 161 -4.67 -5.62 -4.21
N TYR A 162 -5.16 -5.07 -5.31
CA TYR A 162 -5.08 -3.65 -5.66
C TYR A 162 -6.48 -3.01 -5.60
N PRO A 163 -6.96 -2.60 -4.41
CA PRO A 163 -8.34 -2.10 -4.24
C PRO A 163 -8.62 -0.79 -4.96
N LEU A 164 -7.57 0.02 -5.21
CA LEU A 164 -7.67 1.33 -5.86
C LEU A 164 -7.53 1.27 -7.39
N ALA A 165 -7.26 0.10 -7.96
CA ALA A 165 -7.09 -0.05 -9.39
C ALA A 165 -8.39 0.29 -10.13
N ARG A 166 -8.27 1.09 -11.20
CA ARG A 166 -9.44 1.59 -11.95
C ARG A 166 -10.19 0.48 -12.68
N LYS A 167 -9.46 -0.48 -13.26
CA LYS A 167 -10.02 -1.62 -13.96
C LYS A 167 -10.14 -2.81 -13.01
N LYS A 168 -11.32 -3.42 -13.00
CA LYS A 168 -11.61 -4.63 -12.21
C LYS A 168 -11.21 -5.85 -13.01
N ASP A 169 -10.32 -6.65 -12.47
CA ASP A 169 -9.76 -7.80 -13.18
C ASP A 169 -9.11 -8.77 -12.18
N TYR A 170 -8.82 -10.01 -12.61
CA TYR A 170 -8.05 -10.96 -11.79
C TYR A 170 -7.36 -12.04 -12.63
N GLY A 171 -6.20 -12.50 -12.17
CA GLY A 171 -5.41 -13.50 -12.87
C GLY A 171 -4.35 -14.13 -11.99
N LEU A 172 -3.78 -15.24 -12.46
CA LEU A 172 -2.68 -15.91 -11.78
C LEU A 172 -1.35 -15.42 -12.33
N LEU A 173 -0.45 -14.95 -11.46
CA LEU A 173 0.90 -14.50 -11.80
C LEU A 173 1.87 -15.16 -10.81
N GLY A 174 2.74 -16.06 -11.30
CA GLY A 174 3.73 -16.75 -10.46
C GLY A 174 3.11 -17.52 -9.28
N GLY A 175 1.99 -18.21 -9.51
CA GLY A 175 1.28 -18.94 -8.44
C GLY A 175 0.48 -18.07 -7.46
N THR A 176 0.58 -16.74 -7.57
CA THR A 176 -0.19 -15.78 -6.76
C THR A 176 -1.39 -15.27 -7.54
N TRP A 177 -2.55 -15.20 -6.91
CA TRP A 177 -3.70 -14.50 -7.49
C TRP A 177 -3.49 -13.00 -7.39
N VAL A 178 -3.52 -12.31 -8.52
CA VAL A 178 -3.57 -10.85 -8.58
C VAL A 178 -5.01 -10.44 -8.80
N VAL A 179 -5.51 -9.53 -7.96
CA VAL A 179 -6.87 -9.02 -8.04
C VAL A 179 -6.85 -7.50 -8.07
N THR A 180 -7.59 -6.90 -9.01
CA THR A 180 -7.76 -5.46 -9.11
C THR A 180 -9.22 -5.06 -8.90
N GLY A 181 -9.45 -3.96 -8.18
CA GLY A 181 -10.78 -3.41 -7.91
C GLY A 181 -11.34 -3.75 -6.52
N HIS A 182 -12.63 -3.47 -6.30
CA HIS A 182 -13.25 -3.51 -4.97
C HIS A 182 -13.36 -4.91 -4.34
N ALA A 183 -13.62 -4.96 -3.03
CA ALA A 183 -13.70 -6.20 -2.22
C ALA A 183 -14.63 -7.29 -2.80
N LYS A 184 -15.76 -6.92 -3.43
CA LYS A 184 -16.66 -7.90 -4.08
C LYS A 184 -15.97 -8.70 -5.20
N VAL A 185 -14.98 -8.13 -5.90
CA VAL A 185 -14.21 -8.87 -6.91
C VAL A 185 -13.32 -9.89 -6.22
N LEU A 186 -12.61 -9.50 -5.16
CA LEU A 186 -11.77 -10.37 -4.36
C LEU A 186 -12.54 -11.58 -3.80
N VAL A 187 -13.70 -11.35 -3.17
CA VAL A 187 -14.55 -12.45 -2.67
C VAL A 187 -14.95 -13.41 -3.78
N LYS A 188 -15.36 -12.89 -4.95
CA LYS A 188 -15.71 -13.71 -6.11
C LYS A 188 -14.53 -14.57 -6.59
N VAL A 189 -13.30 -14.04 -6.55
CA VAL A 189 -12.09 -14.78 -6.92
C VAL A 189 -11.80 -15.91 -5.94
N MET A 190 -11.87 -15.63 -4.63
CA MET A 190 -11.66 -16.65 -3.59
C MET A 190 -12.68 -17.79 -3.72
N GLN A 191 -13.97 -17.46 -3.87
CA GLN A 191 -15.02 -18.47 -4.08
C GLN A 191 -14.81 -19.28 -5.37
N LYS A 192 -14.38 -18.64 -6.46
CA LYS A 192 -14.08 -19.32 -7.72
C LYS A 192 -12.89 -20.28 -7.57
N HIS A 193 -11.90 -19.93 -6.74
CA HIS A 193 -10.77 -20.81 -6.45
C HIS A 193 -11.22 -22.09 -5.74
N ILE A 194 -12.00 -21.95 -4.66
CA ILE A 194 -12.55 -23.10 -3.92
C ILE A 194 -13.32 -24.04 -4.86
N LYS A 195 -14.21 -23.50 -5.68
CA LYS A 195 -15.01 -24.29 -6.65
C LYS A 195 -14.19 -25.03 -7.71
N ARG A 196 -12.93 -24.67 -7.92
CA ARG A 196 -12.03 -25.35 -8.87
C ARG A 196 -11.15 -26.40 -8.22
N ALA A 197 -11.05 -26.36 -6.89
CA ALA A 197 -10.22 -27.26 -6.10
C ALA A 197 -11.04 -28.37 -5.42
N ALA A 198 -12.36 -28.17 -5.28
CA ALA A 198 -13.35 -29.23 -5.03
C ALA A 198 -13.70 -29.96 -6.33
#